data_AF-A0A9D4U1N6-F1
#
_entry.id   AF-A0A9D4U1N6-F1
#
_cell.length_a   1.000
_cell.length_b   1.000
_cell.length_c   1.000
_cell.angle_alpha   90.00
_cell.angle_beta   90.00
_cell.angle_gamma   90.00
#
_symmetry.space_group_name_H-M   'P 1'
#
loop_
_entity.id
_entity.type
_entity.pdbx_description
1 polymer ?
#
loop_
_entity_poly.entity_id
_entity_poly.type
_entity_poly.pdbx_seq_one_letter_code
_entity_poly.pdbx_strand_id
1 'polypeptide(L)'
;MSKPGAAAPPLKLLSYVDYSTRRSTFKDQSGVSAGDIIDGSCGQHTLSINLKALPLRVRALYLTLSAWMTAKLDDIDQPFVGVQDPAAWQELCTLQLDDVPEAQRRQHTSVVMLKIFRGAAPGQWEIEAVGQLGQGCAGNYGPMDEWITSSLVPSSRR
;
A
#
# COMPACT_ATOMS: atom_id res chain seq x y z
N MET A 1 14.79 3.46 -40.07
CA MET A 1 14.79 2.23 -39.25
C MET A 1 14.81 2.64 -37.78
N SER A 2 13.65 2.68 -37.14
CA SER A 2 13.53 3.03 -35.72
C SER A 2 13.95 1.83 -34.87
N LYS A 3 14.87 2.03 -33.92
CA LYS A 3 15.22 1.01 -32.91
C LYS A 3 13.93 0.55 -32.21
N PRO A 4 13.73 -0.77 -32.00
CA PRO A 4 12.68 -1.23 -31.11
C PRO A 4 12.93 -0.61 -29.73
N GLY A 5 11.92 0.09 -29.21
CA GLY A 5 12.00 0.74 -27.90
C GLY A 5 12.37 -0.31 -26.86
N ALA A 6 13.46 -0.07 -26.13
CA ALA A 6 13.86 -0.93 -25.03
C ALA A 6 12.67 -1.10 -24.07
N ALA A 7 12.32 -2.35 -23.76
CA ALA A 7 11.31 -2.63 -22.76
C ALA A 7 11.69 -1.90 -21.46
N ALA A 8 10.72 -1.23 -20.83
CA ALA A 8 10.97 -0.55 -19.57
C ALA A 8 11.53 -1.57 -18.55
N PRO A 9 12.55 -1.20 -17.76
CA PRO A 9 13.13 -2.12 -16.79
C PRO A 9 12.05 -2.62 -15.83
N PRO A 10 12.14 -3.88 -15.37
CA PRO A 10 11.17 -4.43 -14.44
C PRO A 10 11.12 -3.59 -13.17
N LEU A 11 9.91 -3.32 -12.70
CA LEU A 11 9.72 -2.61 -11.43
C LEU A 11 10.22 -3.51 -10.31
N LYS A 12 10.96 -2.90 -9.37
CA LYS A 12 11.54 -3.60 -8.22
C LYS A 12 11.01 -2.96 -6.94
N LEU A 13 10.72 -3.78 -5.94
CA LEU A 13 10.41 -3.32 -4.60
C LEU A 13 11.60 -2.54 -4.02
N LEU A 14 11.32 -1.33 -3.52
CA LEU A 14 12.37 -0.42 -3.06
C LEU A 14 12.56 -0.42 -1.54
N SER A 15 11.47 -0.46 -0.77
CA SER A 15 11.50 -0.35 0.69
C SER A 15 10.13 -0.66 1.32
N TYR A 16 10.13 -1.01 2.61
CA TYR A 16 8.94 -1.02 3.47
C TYR A 16 8.95 0.16 4.43
N VAL A 17 7.77 0.56 4.87
CA VAL A 17 7.55 1.44 6.02
C VAL A 17 6.56 0.71 6.93
N ASP A 18 7.00 0.37 8.13
CA ASP A 18 6.24 -0.40 9.12
C ASP A 18 6.53 0.11 10.54
N TYR A 19 6.02 -0.59 11.56
CA TYR A 19 6.25 -0.27 12.97
C TYR A 19 7.74 -0.19 13.35
N SER A 20 8.59 -1.06 12.79
CA SER A 20 10.03 -1.08 13.04
C SER A 20 10.79 -0.04 12.23
N THR A 21 10.19 0.42 11.13
CA THR A 21 10.78 1.33 10.14
C THR A 21 9.87 2.54 9.93
N ARG A 22 9.77 3.40 10.95
CA ARG A 22 8.89 4.59 10.98
C ARG A 22 9.23 5.68 9.96
N ARG A 23 10.37 5.54 9.26
CA ARG A 23 10.83 6.40 8.17
C ARG A 23 11.49 5.50 7.12
N SER A 24 11.19 5.72 5.85
CA SER A 24 11.81 4.93 4.78
C SER A 24 13.34 5.12 4.74
N THR A 25 14.06 4.16 4.15
CA THR A 25 15.52 4.21 3.98
C THR A 25 16.02 5.32 3.04
N PHE A 26 15.13 6.09 2.41
CA PHE A 26 15.49 7.34 1.72
C PHE A 26 15.71 8.44 2.76
N LYS A 27 16.86 8.36 3.44
CA LYS A 27 17.19 9.09 4.68
C LYS A 27 17.19 10.61 4.60
N ASP A 28 17.17 11.22 3.41
CA ASP A 28 17.33 12.68 3.29
C ASP A 28 16.13 13.41 2.66
N GLN A 29 15.10 12.70 2.16
CA GLN A 29 13.96 13.33 1.45
C GLN A 29 12.62 12.59 1.59
N SER A 30 12.54 11.50 2.37
CA SER A 30 11.26 10.79 2.47
C SER A 30 10.25 11.55 3.31
N GLY A 31 9.25 12.11 2.62
CA GLY A 31 8.07 12.68 3.28
C GLY A 31 7.12 11.63 3.82
N VAL A 32 7.62 10.44 4.24
CA VAL A 32 6.81 9.38 4.84
C VAL A 32 7.09 9.32 6.33
N SER A 33 6.07 9.56 7.15
CA SER A 33 6.13 9.39 8.61
C SER A 33 4.96 8.54 9.10
N ALA A 34 5.26 7.63 10.02
CA ALA A 34 4.29 6.73 10.64
C ALA A 34 4.10 7.04 12.13
N GLY A 35 2.86 6.98 12.63
CA GLY A 35 2.52 7.16 14.04
C GLY A 35 1.27 6.39 14.45
N ASP A 36 1.23 5.98 15.72
CA ASP A 36 0.13 5.21 16.30
C ASP A 36 -0.72 6.10 17.21
N ILE A 37 -2.03 6.00 17.05
CA ILE A 37 -3.01 6.48 18.01
C ILE A 37 -3.81 5.25 18.44
N ILE A 38 -3.63 4.82 19.69
CA ILE A 38 -4.50 3.83 20.31
C ILE A 38 -5.40 4.62 21.25
N ASP A 39 -6.65 4.85 20.85
CA ASP A 39 -7.69 5.17 21.83
C ASP A 39 -8.33 3.85 22.28
N GLY A 40 -8.91 3.80 23.47
CA GLY A 40 -9.43 2.54 24.04
C GLY A 40 -10.53 1.85 23.21
N SER A 41 -10.95 2.43 22.10
CA SER A 41 -11.94 1.91 21.16
C SER A 41 -11.38 1.51 19.79
N CYS A 42 -10.23 2.03 19.36
CA CYS A 42 -9.60 1.65 18.10
C CYS A 42 -8.06 1.80 18.10
N GLY A 43 -7.38 0.90 17.39
CA GLY A 43 -5.98 1.08 17.04
C GLY A 43 -5.86 1.74 15.66
N GLN A 44 -5.43 2.99 15.60
CA GLN A 44 -5.22 3.71 14.36
C GLN A 44 -3.71 3.88 14.08
N HIS A 45 -3.26 3.36 12.94
CA HIS A 45 -1.93 3.64 12.40
C HIS A 45 -2.04 4.69 11.30
N THR A 46 -1.35 5.82 11.45
CA THR A 46 -1.40 6.93 10.48
C THR A 46 -0.08 7.07 9.75
N LEU A 47 -0.15 7.06 8.41
CA LEU A 47 0.96 7.34 7.51
C LEU A 47 0.75 8.69 6.82
N SER A 48 1.66 9.65 7.02
CA SER A 48 1.69 10.88 6.24
C SER A 48 2.69 10.74 5.11
N ILE A 49 2.31 11.03 3.86
CA ILE A 49 3.14 10.83 2.66
C ILE A 49 3.19 12.11 1.82
N ASN A 50 4.35 12.75 1.70
CA ASN A 50 4.57 13.83 0.74
C ASN A 50 4.94 13.26 -0.64
N LEU A 51 3.93 13.07 -1.47
CA LEU A 51 4.06 12.53 -2.84
C LEU A 51 4.96 13.39 -3.76
N LYS A 52 5.09 14.70 -3.49
CA LYS A 52 5.96 15.60 -4.28
C LYS A 52 7.44 15.41 -3.95
N ALA A 53 7.75 15.00 -2.72
CA ALA A 53 9.12 14.75 -2.26
C ALA A 53 9.64 13.35 -2.64
N LEU A 54 8.78 12.44 -3.12
CA LEU A 54 9.21 11.10 -3.51
C LEU A 54 10.12 11.14 -4.75
N PRO A 55 11.26 10.43 -4.73
CA PRO A 55 12.15 10.34 -5.89
C PRO A 55 11.41 9.86 -7.15
N LEU A 56 11.87 10.29 -8.32
CA LEU A 56 11.26 9.89 -9.61
C LEU A 56 11.30 8.38 -9.87
N ARG A 57 12.23 7.66 -9.23
CA ARG A 57 12.32 6.20 -9.27
C ARG A 57 11.18 5.49 -8.51
N VAL A 58 10.48 6.17 -7.60
CA VAL A 58 9.29 5.64 -6.93
C VAL A 58 8.12 5.80 -7.88
N ARG A 59 7.54 4.68 -8.33
CA ARG A 59 6.46 4.64 -9.33
C ARG A 59 5.10 4.37 -8.71
N ALA A 60 5.07 3.59 -7.64
CA ALA A 60 3.87 3.24 -6.91
C ALA A 60 4.20 3.02 -5.42
N LEU A 61 3.17 3.18 -4.60
CA LEU A 61 3.10 2.82 -3.19
C LEU A 61 1.93 1.86 -3.05
N TYR A 62 2.10 0.81 -2.26
CA TYR A 62 1.02 -0.10 -1.91
C TYR A 62 0.80 -0.01 -0.42
N LEU A 63 -0.46 0.17 -0.03
CA LEU A 63 -0.88 0.16 1.36
C LEU A 63 -1.45 -1.22 1.66
N THR A 64 -0.82 -1.92 2.60
CA THR A 64 -1.23 -3.25 3.01
C THR A 64 -1.66 -3.22 4.47
N LEU A 65 -2.64 -4.05 4.79
CA LEU A 65 -3.05 -4.35 6.16
C LEU A 65 -2.81 -5.84 6.39
N SER A 66 -2.23 -6.19 7.53
CA SER A 66 -2.00 -7.59 7.89
C SER A 66 -2.24 -7.85 9.35
N ALA A 67 -2.78 -9.03 9.65
CA ALA A 67 -2.85 -9.56 11.00
C ALA A 67 -1.43 -9.87 11.53
N TRP A 68 -1.28 -9.83 12.86
CA TRP A 68 -0.02 -10.10 13.52
C TRP A 68 0.22 -11.61 13.67
N MET A 69 1.42 -12.08 13.27
CA MET A 69 1.85 -13.48 13.41
C MET A 69 0.84 -14.50 12.83
N THR A 70 0.23 -15.32 13.68
CA THR A 70 -0.67 -16.42 13.27
C THR A 70 -2.13 -16.00 13.17
N ALA A 71 -2.47 -14.78 13.59
CA ALA A 71 -3.81 -14.24 13.48
C ALA A 71 -4.26 -14.15 12.01
N LYS A 72 -5.56 -13.99 11.81
CA LYS A 72 -6.24 -13.86 10.51
C LYS A 72 -6.91 -12.51 10.41
N LEU A 73 -7.32 -12.13 9.20
CA LEU A 73 -8.06 -10.89 9.00
C LEU A 73 -9.41 -10.89 9.74
N ASP A 74 -9.97 -12.07 10.02
CA ASP A 74 -11.21 -12.21 10.80
C ASP A 74 -11.02 -11.96 12.29
N ASP A 75 -9.77 -11.96 12.79
CA ASP A 75 -9.45 -11.64 14.19
C ASP A 75 -9.31 -10.12 14.39
N ILE A 76 -9.46 -9.31 13.34
CA ILE A 76 -9.40 -7.85 13.39
C ILE A 76 -10.82 -7.31 13.32
N ASP A 77 -11.22 -6.55 14.32
CA ASP A 77 -12.53 -5.89 14.33
C ASP A 77 -12.53 -4.73 13.32
N GLN A 78 -13.38 -4.84 12.29
CA GLN A 78 -13.65 -3.80 11.28
C GLN A 78 -12.40 -3.11 10.70
N PRO A 79 -11.47 -3.86 10.08
CA PRO A 79 -10.27 -3.28 9.51
C PRO A 79 -10.61 -2.36 8.33
N PHE A 80 -10.05 -1.15 8.35
CA PHE A 80 -10.17 -0.20 7.27
C PHE A 80 -8.85 0.51 6.97
N VAL A 81 -8.74 1.05 5.75
CA VAL A 81 -7.71 2.01 5.38
C VAL A 81 -8.40 3.20 4.71
N GLY A 82 -8.20 4.38 5.28
CA GLY A 82 -8.61 5.66 4.71
C GLY A 82 -7.42 6.42 4.14
N VAL A 83 -7.63 7.08 3.02
CA VAL A 83 -6.68 8.02 2.40
C VAL A 83 -7.34 9.39 2.33
N GLN A 84 -6.67 10.39 2.88
CA GLN A 84 -7.15 11.76 2.94
C GLN A 84 -6.11 12.71 2.34
N ASP A 85 -6.56 13.73 1.62
CA ASP A 85 -5.74 14.90 1.34
C ASP A 85 -5.81 15.86 2.55
N PRO A 86 -4.73 16.00 3.34
CA PRO A 86 -4.74 16.86 4.51
C PRO A 86 -4.83 18.35 4.18
N ALA A 87 -4.51 18.78 2.95
CA ALA A 87 -4.60 20.18 2.55
C ALA A 87 -6.07 20.60 2.32
N ALA A 88 -6.88 19.69 1.78
CA ALA A 88 -8.29 19.90 1.50
C ALA A 88 -9.22 19.31 2.59
N TRP A 89 -8.66 18.58 3.57
CA TRP A 89 -9.39 17.72 4.50
C TRP A 89 -10.36 16.74 3.81
N GLN A 90 -10.07 16.41 2.55
CA GLN A 90 -10.95 15.62 1.71
C GLN A 90 -10.55 14.14 1.79
N GLU A 91 -11.51 13.28 2.14
CA GLU A 91 -11.36 11.85 1.99
C GLU A 91 -11.30 11.50 0.49
N LEU A 92 -10.23 10.84 0.08
CA LEU A 92 -10.01 10.44 -1.30
C LEU A 92 -10.52 9.01 -1.53
N CYS A 93 -10.34 8.13 -0.55
CA CYS A 93 -10.77 6.75 -0.61
C CYS A 93 -10.78 6.13 0.79
N THR A 94 -11.81 5.34 1.09
CA THR A 94 -11.82 4.43 2.23
C THR A 94 -12.15 3.05 1.74
N LEU A 95 -11.38 2.06 2.20
CA LEU A 95 -11.65 0.66 1.96
C LEU A 95 -11.79 -0.05 3.31
N GLN A 96 -12.88 -0.81 3.45
CA GLN A 96 -13.21 -1.63 4.61
C GLN A 96 -13.34 -3.08 4.16
N LEU A 97 -13.18 -4.04 5.08
CA LEU A 97 -13.34 -5.47 4.76
C LEU A 97 -14.71 -6.05 5.14
N ASP A 98 -15.68 -5.20 5.46
CA ASP A 98 -17.02 -5.62 5.91
C ASP A 98 -17.76 -6.43 4.83
N ASP A 99 -17.56 -6.08 3.55
CA ASP A 99 -18.14 -6.79 2.40
C ASP A 99 -17.40 -8.08 2.04
N VAL A 100 -16.24 -8.34 2.64
CA VAL A 100 -15.49 -9.58 2.42
C VAL A 100 -16.10 -10.68 3.29
N PRO A 101 -16.53 -11.83 2.73
CA PRO A 101 -17.12 -12.90 3.53
C PRO A 101 -16.18 -13.39 4.64
N GLU A 102 -16.73 -13.63 5.83
CA GLU A 102 -16.02 -14.17 7.00
C GLU A 102 -15.16 -15.39 6.66
N ALA A 103 -15.71 -16.33 5.88
CA ALA A 103 -14.99 -17.51 5.42
C ALA A 103 -13.71 -17.18 4.63
N GLN A 104 -13.69 -16.09 3.86
CA GLN A 104 -12.49 -15.63 3.17
C GLN A 104 -11.53 -14.92 4.14
N ARG A 105 -12.03 -14.08 5.04
CA ARG A 105 -11.16 -13.39 6.03
C ARG A 105 -10.43 -14.38 6.94
N ARG A 106 -11.06 -15.50 7.31
CA ARG A 106 -10.45 -16.59 8.10
C ARG A 106 -9.32 -17.34 7.40
N GLN A 107 -9.25 -17.26 6.08
CA GLN A 107 -8.22 -17.94 5.29
C GLN A 107 -7.01 -17.05 5.02
N HIS A 108 -7.11 -15.74 5.24
CA HIS A 108 -6.11 -14.77 4.84
C HIS A 108 -5.53 -14.03 6.04
N THR A 109 -4.25 -13.64 5.92
CA THR A 109 -3.54 -12.88 6.96
C THR A 109 -3.25 -11.46 6.54
N SER A 110 -3.40 -11.13 5.25
CA SER A 110 -3.11 -9.81 4.73
C SER A 110 -4.07 -9.42 3.61
N VAL A 111 -4.13 -8.13 3.35
CA VAL A 111 -4.84 -7.53 2.23
C VAL A 111 -4.01 -6.38 1.66
N VAL A 112 -3.88 -6.33 0.34
CA VAL A 112 -3.42 -5.12 -0.35
C VAL A 112 -4.63 -4.25 -0.58
N MET A 113 -4.71 -3.19 0.23
CA MET A 113 -5.90 -2.34 0.30
C MET A 113 -5.91 -1.35 -0.86
N LEU A 114 -4.83 -0.59 -1.03
CA LEU A 114 -4.76 0.50 -2.01
C LEU A 114 -3.41 0.55 -2.72
N LYS A 115 -3.44 1.15 -3.90
CA LYS A 115 -2.27 1.48 -4.71
C LYS A 115 -2.30 2.96 -5.05
N ILE A 116 -1.22 3.66 -4.74
CA ILE A 116 -1.00 5.06 -5.11
C ILE A 116 0.12 5.09 -6.15
N PHE A 117 -0.13 5.55 -7.36
CA PHE A 117 0.85 5.43 -8.45
C PHE A 117 0.91 6.70 -9.30
N ARG A 118 2.03 6.91 -9.99
CA ARG A 118 2.20 8.06 -10.87
C ARG A 118 1.29 7.93 -12.09
N GLY A 119 0.52 8.97 -12.36
CA GLY A 119 -0.38 9.07 -13.51
C GLY A 119 0.36 9.39 -14.81
N ALA A 120 -0.41 9.70 -15.86
CA ALA A 120 0.12 10.02 -17.18
C ALA A 120 0.86 11.37 -17.22
N ALA A 121 0.43 12.36 -16.42
CA ALA A 121 1.04 13.68 -16.39
C ALA A 121 2.17 13.80 -15.33
N PRO A 122 3.23 14.58 -15.59
CA PRO A 122 4.26 14.86 -14.59
C PRO A 122 3.68 15.42 -13.30
N GLY A 123 4.03 14.81 -12.16
CA GLY A 123 3.55 15.23 -10.84
C GLY A 123 2.14 14.76 -10.49
N GLN A 124 1.42 14.13 -11.41
CA GLN A 124 0.12 13.51 -11.13
C GLN A 124 0.28 12.18 -10.40
N TRP A 125 -0.53 11.98 -9.37
CA TRP A 125 -0.69 10.72 -8.67
C TRP A 125 -2.14 10.28 -8.74
N GLU A 126 -2.34 8.99 -8.92
CA GLU A 126 -3.64 8.33 -9.01
C GLU A 126 -3.74 7.32 -7.84
N ILE A 127 -4.97 7.09 -7.40
CA ILE A 127 -5.28 6.17 -6.30
C ILE A 127 -6.26 5.13 -6.83
N GLU A 128 -5.96 3.86 -6.55
CA GLU A 128 -6.78 2.71 -6.91
C GLU A 128 -7.03 1.88 -5.65
N ALA A 129 -8.31 1.61 -5.35
CA ALA A 129 -8.70 0.62 -4.36
C ALA A 129 -8.50 -0.77 -4.96
N VAL A 130 -7.77 -1.64 -4.25
CA VAL A 130 -7.37 -2.97 -4.73
C VAL A 130 -8.17 -4.07 -4.03
N GLY A 131 -8.20 -4.07 -2.69
CA GLY A 131 -8.95 -5.06 -1.90
C GLY A 131 -8.51 -6.52 -2.08
N GLN A 132 -7.27 -6.76 -2.49
CA GLN A 132 -6.80 -8.11 -2.75
C GLN A 132 -6.39 -8.82 -1.45
N LEU A 133 -7.08 -9.90 -1.11
CA LEU A 133 -6.70 -10.78 -0.01
C LEU A 133 -5.46 -11.62 -0.33
N GLY A 134 -4.66 -11.90 0.70
CA GLY A 134 -3.41 -12.64 0.58
C GLY A 134 -2.88 -13.20 1.90
N GLN A 135 -1.62 -13.59 1.86
CA GLN A 135 -0.87 -14.12 3.01
C GLN A 135 0.28 -13.18 3.38
N GLY A 136 0.95 -13.48 4.48
CA GLY A 136 2.07 -12.68 5.01
C GLY A 136 1.64 -11.70 6.10
N CYS A 137 2.64 -11.10 6.74
CA CYS A 137 2.45 -10.13 7.82
C CYS A 137 3.69 -9.23 7.97
N ALA A 138 3.60 -8.22 8.84
CA ALA A 138 4.77 -7.46 9.28
C ALA A 138 5.77 -8.42 9.97
N GLY A 139 6.89 -8.72 9.30
CA GLY A 139 7.86 -9.75 9.69
C GLY A 139 7.96 -10.93 8.72
N ASN A 140 6.99 -11.11 7.83
CA ASN A 140 7.02 -12.06 6.71
C ASN A 140 6.37 -11.43 5.46
N TYR A 141 7.14 -10.58 4.76
CA TYR A 141 6.66 -9.80 3.61
C TYR A 141 6.58 -10.59 2.30
N GLY A 142 7.28 -11.72 2.19
CA GLY A 142 7.45 -12.46 0.93
C GLY A 142 6.16 -12.68 0.14
N PRO A 143 5.07 -13.20 0.74
CA PRO A 143 3.82 -13.41 0.00
C PRO A 143 3.16 -12.12 -0.50
N MET A 144 3.29 -11.01 0.23
CA MET A 144 2.80 -9.70 -0.21
C MET A 144 3.66 -9.16 -1.36
N ASP A 145 4.98 -9.34 -1.29
CA ASP A 145 5.90 -8.91 -2.33
C ASP A 145 5.67 -9.65 -3.65
N GLU A 146 5.43 -10.95 -3.59
CA GLU A 146 5.12 -11.78 -4.74
C GLU A 146 3.88 -11.27 -5.46
N TRP A 147 2.80 -11.00 -4.70
CA TRP A 147 1.60 -10.44 -5.27
C TRP A 147 1.86 -9.07 -5.89
N ILE A 148 2.46 -8.14 -5.13
CA ILE A 148 2.74 -6.78 -5.61
C ILE A 148 3.62 -6.84 -6.87
N THR A 149 4.66 -7.67 -6.88
CA THR A 149 5.57 -7.77 -8.02
C THR A 149 4.85 -8.35 -9.25
N SER A 150 3.94 -9.31 -9.04
CA SER A 150 3.09 -9.84 -10.12
C SER A 150 2.09 -8.80 -10.65
N SER A 151 1.57 -7.92 -9.79
CA SER A 151 0.61 -6.86 -10.17
C SER A 151 1.29 -5.64 -10.82
N LEU A 152 2.62 -5.57 -10.78
CA LEU A 152 3.42 -4.52 -11.43
C LEU A 152 3.61 -4.76 -12.93
N VAL A 153 3.20 -5.92 -13.47
CA VAL A 153 3.14 -6.15 -14.91
C VAL A 153 2.11 -5.19 -15.49
N PRO A 154 2.45 -4.35 -16.49
CA PRO A 154 1.50 -3.41 -17.05
C PRO A 154 0.28 -4.19 -17.56
N SER A 155 -0.90 -3.91 -17.01
CA SER A 155 -2.15 -4.26 -17.66
C SER A 155 -2.09 -3.62 -19.04
N SER A 156 -1.87 -4.42 -20.08
CA SER A 156 -1.96 -3.96 -21.46
C SER A 156 -3.30 -3.25 -21.58
N ARG A 157 -3.26 -1.91 -21.74
CA ARG A 157 -4.46 -1.10 -21.88
C ARG A 157 -5.30 -1.72 -22.98
N ARG A 158 -6.53 -2.13 -22.65
CA ARG A 158 -7.58 -2.36 -23.66
C ARG A 158 -8.11 -1.01 -24.09
#